data_AF-A0A386IQY7-F1
#
_entry.id   AF-A0A386IQY7-F1
#
_cell.length_a   1.000
_cell.length_b   1.000
_cell.length_c   1.000
_cell.angle_alpha   90.00
_cell.angle_beta   90.00
_cell.angle_gamma   90.00
#
_symmetry.space_group_name_H-M   'P 1'
#
loop_
_entity.id
_entity.type
_entity.pdbx_description
1 polymer ?
#
loop_
_entity_poly.entity_id
_entity_poly.type
_entity_poly.pdbx_seq_one_letter_code
_entity_poly.pdbx_strand_id
1 'polypeptide(L)'
;MKPSQRMHRLVQHINAVAQQLGLDMLTVKKEYIFRTWVTISAPLTYAVFGVYWGFLEARRHWLEGIKSSIMLGGLVSGSAKLLTILLRHTPIRDLLHFIIKICEEYEQRGVDFIHALNFGIDRVYKIQRIIFVGYSITFLIMLLMPLVLLFYKGIRITVMPYEIPGLSIDSNIGYGLTYLQHTIPEVVGGIGFYLGDMLVLLALNQIQTFADIFQLKATALNDALERKEHSRYVCNVGEYKDFNIQALLMDLINWHQLFVDYCELVEKIYDNLIAAQVFAASVSIVICLCVNLNEFDLISAIFFLVSAYSMSVYCIVGTQIEFAYDQVYQTVSCLSWHELSCEQRKLYMMMLQRAQNMKIIVLLGITPLSLGTALQASELDFCFGNLLAKNNI
;
A
#
# COMPACT_ATOMS: atom_id res chain seq x y z
N MET A 1 -12.25 21.32 11.13
CA MET A 1 -12.57 20.01 11.76
C MET A 1 -11.31 19.47 12.42
N LYS A 2 -11.44 18.87 13.61
CA LYS A 2 -10.31 18.35 14.38
C LYS A 2 -9.60 17.19 13.66
N PRO A 3 -8.26 17.11 13.62
CA PRO A 3 -7.53 16.04 12.94
C PRO A 3 -7.87 14.64 13.48
N SER A 4 -7.99 14.47 14.80
CA SER A 4 -8.43 13.21 15.43
C SER A 4 -9.78 12.72 14.87
N GLN A 5 -10.79 13.59 14.79
CA GLN A 5 -12.11 13.28 14.24
C GLN A 5 -12.08 12.94 12.73
N ARG A 6 -11.12 13.51 11.99
CA ARG A 6 -10.93 13.20 10.57
C ARG A 6 -10.29 11.83 10.39
N MET A 7 -9.29 11.49 11.22
CA MET A 7 -8.66 10.17 11.23
C MET A 7 -9.64 9.09 11.69
N HIS A 8 -10.41 9.36 12.75
CA HIS A 8 -11.42 8.43 13.23
C HIS A 8 -12.47 8.10 12.15
N ARG A 9 -12.96 9.11 11.42
CA ARG A 9 -13.87 8.89 10.27
C ARG A 9 -13.22 8.09 9.14
N LEU A 10 -11.94 8.28 8.89
CA LEU A 10 -11.21 7.51 7.89
C LEU A 10 -11.16 6.02 8.29
N VAL A 11 -10.80 5.74 9.54
CA VAL A 11 -10.77 4.36 10.07
C VAL A 11 -12.17 3.75 10.10
N GLN A 12 -13.20 4.51 10.48
CA GLN A 12 -14.59 4.05 10.42
C GLN A 12 -15.03 3.74 8.99
N HIS A 13 -14.63 4.55 8.01
CA HIS A 13 -14.92 4.28 6.61
C HIS A 13 -14.24 2.99 6.12
N ILE A 14 -12.97 2.78 6.47
CA ILE A 14 -12.26 1.53 6.20
C ILE A 14 -12.96 0.34 6.85
N ASN A 15 -13.42 0.48 8.10
CA ASN A 15 -14.17 -0.59 8.78
C ASN A 15 -15.54 -0.84 8.12
N ALA A 16 -16.23 0.20 7.65
CA ALA A 16 -17.50 0.04 6.95
C ALA A 16 -17.32 -0.76 5.64
N VAL A 17 -16.25 -0.50 4.89
CA VAL A 17 -15.88 -1.29 3.71
C VAL A 17 -15.49 -2.72 4.10
N ALA A 18 -14.78 -2.92 5.21
CA ALA A 18 -14.48 -4.26 5.74
C ALA A 18 -15.75 -5.04 6.08
N GLN A 19 -16.69 -4.37 6.74
CA GLN A 19 -17.99 -4.94 7.08
C GLN A 19 -18.76 -5.31 5.83
N GLN A 20 -18.52 -4.67 4.66
CA GLN A 20 -19.08 -5.10 3.38
C GLN A 20 -18.66 -6.52 2.96
N LEU A 21 -17.48 -6.96 3.38
CA LEU A 21 -16.91 -8.28 3.12
C LEU A 21 -17.15 -9.27 4.27
N GLY A 22 -17.93 -8.88 5.29
CA GLY A 22 -18.13 -9.68 6.50
C GLY A 22 -16.91 -9.72 7.41
N LEU A 23 -16.04 -8.71 7.36
CA LEU A 23 -14.88 -8.56 8.24
C LEU A 23 -15.11 -7.36 9.15
N ASP A 24 -14.96 -7.53 10.46
CA ASP A 24 -14.90 -6.38 11.38
C ASP A 24 -13.47 -6.23 11.89
N MET A 25 -12.84 -5.13 11.54
CA MET A 25 -11.44 -4.87 11.88
C MET A 25 -11.26 -4.23 13.25
N LEU A 26 -12.33 -3.65 13.82
CA LEU A 26 -12.25 -2.94 15.09
C LEU A 26 -12.63 -3.82 16.29
N THR A 27 -13.27 -4.97 16.07
CA THR A 27 -13.67 -5.89 17.13
C THR A 27 -12.50 -6.71 17.70
N VAL A 28 -12.68 -7.25 18.91
CA VAL A 28 -11.66 -8.06 19.59
C VAL A 28 -11.63 -9.50 19.13
N LYS A 29 -12.79 -10.06 18.79
CA LYS A 29 -12.94 -11.44 18.32
C LYS A 29 -13.39 -11.44 16.88
N LYS A 30 -12.79 -12.33 16.07
CA LYS A 30 -13.23 -12.60 14.71
C LYS A 30 -14.48 -13.46 14.76
N GLU A 31 -15.57 -12.94 14.23
CA GLU A 31 -16.77 -13.72 13.98
C GLU A 31 -16.87 -13.99 12.48
N TYR A 32 -16.86 -15.27 12.10
CA TYR A 32 -17.00 -15.66 10.70
C TYR A 32 -18.49 -15.69 10.37
N ILE A 33 -18.92 -14.71 9.57
CA ILE A 33 -20.29 -14.61 9.06
C ILE A 33 -20.34 -15.25 7.68
N PHE A 34 -21.52 -15.61 7.19
CA PHE A 34 -21.73 -16.11 5.82
C PHE A 34 -21.00 -15.28 4.75
N ARG A 35 -20.98 -13.94 4.90
CA ARG A 35 -20.30 -13.03 3.98
C ARG A 35 -18.78 -13.21 3.96
N THR A 36 -18.18 -13.54 5.10
CA THR A 36 -16.74 -13.86 5.19
C THR A 36 -16.42 -15.12 4.37
N TRP A 37 -17.29 -16.13 4.41
CA TRP A 37 -17.16 -17.33 3.61
C TRP A 37 -17.29 -17.05 2.11
N VAL A 38 -18.20 -16.16 1.71
CA VAL A 38 -18.30 -15.69 0.32
C VAL A 38 -17.00 -15.01 -0.12
N THR A 39 -16.43 -14.14 0.72
CA THR A 39 -15.15 -13.47 0.45
C THR A 39 -13.99 -14.45 0.28
N ILE A 40 -13.92 -15.50 1.10
CA ILE A 40 -12.90 -16.56 0.98
C ILE A 40 -13.15 -17.42 -0.27
N SER A 41 -14.41 -17.66 -0.64
CA SER A 41 -14.76 -18.47 -1.80
C SER A 41 -14.38 -17.81 -3.13
N ALA A 42 -14.37 -16.48 -3.21
CA ALA A 42 -14.07 -15.74 -4.44
C ALA A 42 -12.69 -16.10 -5.06
N PRO A 43 -11.55 -15.94 -4.35
CA PRO A 43 -10.25 -16.35 -4.89
C PRO A 43 -10.14 -17.86 -5.10
N LEU A 44 -10.80 -18.68 -4.27
CA LEU A 44 -10.81 -20.14 -4.43
C LEU A 44 -11.49 -20.58 -5.74
N THR A 45 -12.62 -19.96 -6.11
CA THR A 45 -13.31 -20.28 -7.36
C THR A 45 -12.44 -19.98 -8.57
N TYR A 46 -11.78 -18.81 -8.60
CA TYR A 46 -10.83 -18.49 -9.67
C TYR A 46 -9.61 -19.41 -9.66
N ALA A 47 -9.07 -19.76 -8.49
CA ALA A 47 -7.95 -20.69 -8.39
C ALA A 47 -8.28 -22.08 -8.94
N VAL A 48 -9.49 -22.59 -8.69
CA VAL A 48 -9.91 -23.91 -9.17
C VAL A 48 -10.24 -23.87 -10.65
N PHE A 49 -11.14 -22.97 -11.09
CA PHE A 49 -11.61 -22.97 -12.48
C PHE A 49 -10.63 -22.28 -13.43
N GLY A 50 -10.05 -21.15 -13.03
CA GLY A 50 -9.11 -20.39 -13.85
C GLY A 50 -7.81 -21.14 -14.13
N VAL A 51 -7.19 -21.71 -13.09
CA VAL A 51 -5.93 -22.48 -13.27
C VAL A 51 -6.20 -23.78 -14.04
N TYR A 52 -7.30 -24.46 -13.74
CA TYR A 52 -7.70 -25.66 -14.48
C TYR A 52 -7.91 -25.36 -15.97
N TRP A 53 -8.66 -24.31 -16.28
CA TRP A 53 -8.92 -23.89 -17.65
C TRP A 53 -7.63 -23.49 -18.36
N GLY A 54 -6.77 -22.72 -17.71
CA GLY A 54 -5.50 -22.32 -18.31
C GLY A 54 -4.57 -23.51 -18.60
N PHE A 55 -4.58 -24.53 -17.75
CA PHE A 55 -3.84 -25.76 -18.02
C PHE A 55 -4.43 -26.58 -19.17
N LEU A 56 -5.76 -26.64 -19.29
CA LEU A 56 -6.44 -27.31 -20.41
C LEU A 56 -6.10 -26.63 -21.74
N GLU A 57 -6.16 -25.31 -21.77
CA GLU A 57 -5.95 -24.53 -22.99
C GLU A 57 -4.47 -24.43 -23.38
N ALA A 58 -3.57 -24.37 -22.41
CA ALA A 58 -2.12 -24.45 -22.64
C ALA A 58 -1.71 -25.76 -23.34
N ARG A 59 -2.45 -26.86 -23.13
CA ARG A 59 -2.20 -28.13 -23.85
C ARG A 59 -2.63 -28.08 -25.31
N ARG A 60 -3.55 -27.19 -25.69
CA ARG A 60 -3.98 -26.99 -27.08
C ARG A 60 -3.05 -26.03 -27.78
N HIS A 61 -2.94 -24.81 -27.25
CA HIS A 61 -2.05 -23.77 -27.74
C HIS A 61 -1.49 -22.96 -26.57
N TRP A 62 -0.16 -22.78 -26.56
CA TRP A 62 0.54 -22.07 -25.48
C TRP A 62 0.02 -20.64 -25.28
N LEU A 63 -0.32 -19.92 -26.37
CA LEU A 63 -0.81 -18.54 -26.34
C LEU A 63 -2.17 -18.42 -25.64
N GLU A 64 -3.08 -19.38 -25.88
CA GLU A 64 -4.41 -19.40 -25.25
C GLU A 64 -4.30 -19.75 -23.74
N GLY A 65 -3.32 -20.59 -23.38
CA GLY A 65 -2.93 -20.81 -21.98
C GLY A 65 -2.38 -19.56 -21.27
N ILE A 66 -1.64 -18.72 -21.98
CA ILE A 66 -1.16 -17.44 -21.44
C ILE A 66 -2.32 -16.43 -21.31
N LYS A 67 -3.24 -16.37 -22.28
CA LYS A 67 -4.43 -15.50 -22.22
C LYS A 67 -5.31 -15.79 -21.00
N SER A 68 -5.55 -17.07 -20.72
CA SER A 68 -6.29 -17.51 -19.53
C SER A 68 -5.58 -17.20 -18.20
N SER A 69 -4.26 -17.01 -18.26
CA SER A 69 -3.40 -16.71 -17.11
C SER A 69 -3.25 -15.21 -16.78
N ILE A 70 -3.87 -14.31 -17.57
CA ILE A 70 -3.76 -12.84 -17.40
C ILE A 70 -4.13 -12.37 -15.99
N MET A 71 -5.12 -13.00 -15.35
CA MET A 71 -5.60 -12.61 -14.01
C MET A 71 -4.86 -13.31 -12.86
N LEU A 72 -3.84 -14.14 -13.13
CA LEU A 72 -3.09 -14.85 -12.06
C LEU A 72 -2.45 -13.90 -11.06
N GLY A 73 -1.91 -12.76 -11.48
CA GLY A 73 -1.37 -11.79 -10.53
C GLY A 73 -2.45 -11.14 -9.67
N GLY A 74 -3.65 -10.92 -10.21
CA GLY A 74 -4.83 -10.55 -9.43
C GLY A 74 -5.13 -11.59 -8.34
N LEU A 75 -5.11 -12.88 -8.68
CA LEU A 75 -5.31 -13.95 -7.70
C LEU A 75 -4.26 -13.93 -6.58
N VAL A 76 -2.97 -13.82 -6.93
CA VAL A 76 -1.87 -13.81 -5.95
C VAL A 76 -1.97 -12.61 -5.02
N SER A 77 -2.14 -11.41 -5.58
CA SER A 77 -2.27 -10.17 -4.81
C SER A 77 -3.51 -10.12 -3.94
N GLY A 78 -4.67 -10.53 -4.47
CA GLY A 78 -5.93 -10.58 -3.74
C GLY A 78 -5.90 -11.59 -2.59
N SER A 79 -5.31 -12.76 -2.85
CA SER A 79 -5.12 -13.80 -1.82
C SER A 79 -4.17 -13.33 -0.73
N ALA A 80 -3.06 -12.67 -1.09
CA ALA A 80 -2.12 -12.11 -0.12
C ALA A 80 -2.80 -11.07 0.79
N LYS A 81 -3.60 -10.16 0.24
CA LYS A 81 -4.39 -9.18 1.00
C LYS A 81 -5.37 -9.85 1.96
N LEU A 82 -6.14 -10.81 1.46
CA LEU A 82 -7.11 -11.55 2.27
C LEU A 82 -6.41 -12.30 3.42
N LEU A 83 -5.32 -13.02 3.14
CA LEU A 83 -4.55 -13.76 4.13
C LEU A 83 -3.94 -12.82 5.17
N THR A 84 -3.40 -11.67 4.78
CA THR A 84 -2.85 -10.69 5.73
C THR A 84 -3.92 -10.17 6.66
N ILE A 85 -5.10 -9.78 6.16
CA ILE A 85 -6.20 -9.31 7.01
C ILE A 85 -6.67 -10.43 7.96
N LEU A 86 -6.78 -11.67 7.47
CA LEU A 86 -7.22 -12.81 8.27
C LEU A 86 -6.18 -13.29 9.29
N LEU A 87 -4.88 -13.25 8.99
CA LEU A 87 -3.83 -13.75 9.88
C LEU A 87 -3.29 -12.67 10.82
N ARG A 88 -3.24 -11.41 10.37
CA ARG A 88 -2.65 -10.26 11.10
C ARG A 88 -3.69 -9.26 11.63
N HIS A 89 -4.94 -9.67 11.77
CA HIS A 89 -6.03 -8.82 12.29
C HIS A 89 -5.71 -8.07 13.58
N THR A 90 -5.21 -8.74 14.63
CA THR A 90 -4.91 -8.08 15.92
C THR A 90 -3.84 -6.99 15.77
N PRO A 91 -2.66 -7.27 15.16
CA PRO A 91 -1.70 -6.22 14.84
C PRO A 91 -2.27 -5.05 14.02
N ILE A 92 -3.09 -5.31 13.00
CA ILE A 92 -3.70 -4.27 12.16
C ILE A 92 -4.64 -3.39 13.00
N ARG A 93 -5.48 -4.00 13.83
CA ARG A 93 -6.38 -3.27 14.73
C ARG A 93 -5.59 -2.39 15.68
N ASP A 94 -4.56 -2.94 16.31
CA ASP A 94 -3.75 -2.21 17.30
C ASP A 94 -3.00 -1.04 16.63
N LEU A 95 -2.53 -1.23 15.39
CA LEU A 95 -1.94 -0.18 14.56
C LEU A 95 -2.94 0.95 14.27
N LEU A 96 -4.18 0.64 13.89
CA LEU A 96 -5.21 1.65 13.63
C LEU A 96 -5.54 2.48 14.88
N HIS A 97 -5.66 1.83 16.04
CA HIS A 97 -5.87 2.52 17.31
C HIS A 97 -4.67 3.37 17.70
N PHE A 98 -3.45 2.88 17.45
CA PHE A 98 -2.23 3.63 17.70
C PHE A 98 -2.19 4.94 16.88
N ILE A 99 -2.51 4.88 15.59
CA ILE A 99 -2.58 6.07 14.72
C ILE A 99 -3.60 7.10 15.24
N ILE A 100 -4.80 6.65 15.65
CA ILE A 100 -5.83 7.53 16.22
C ILE A 100 -5.34 8.17 17.51
N LYS A 101 -4.76 7.38 18.42
CA LYS A 101 -4.26 7.86 19.72
C LYS A 101 -3.17 8.93 19.55
N ILE A 102 -2.25 8.74 18.61
CA ILE A 102 -1.22 9.74 18.29
C ILE A 102 -1.86 11.02 17.76
N CYS A 103 -2.86 10.94 16.89
CA CYS A 103 -3.58 12.11 16.41
C CYS A 103 -4.26 12.88 17.56
N GLU A 104 -4.87 12.18 18.52
CA GLU A 104 -5.53 12.78 19.69
C GLU A 104 -4.54 13.47 20.65
N GLU A 105 -3.39 12.84 20.89
CA GLU A 105 -2.35 13.38 21.77
C GLU A 105 -1.70 14.63 21.17
N TYR A 106 -1.32 14.57 19.89
CA TYR A 106 -0.59 15.66 19.24
C TYR A 106 -1.49 16.82 18.80
N GLU A 107 -2.80 16.61 18.66
CA GLU A 107 -3.76 17.70 18.48
C GLU A 107 -3.77 18.68 19.65
N GLN A 108 -3.47 18.23 20.87
CA GLN A 108 -3.49 19.05 22.08
C GLN A 108 -2.19 19.85 22.31
N ARG A 109 -1.10 19.51 21.60
CA ARG A 109 0.24 20.05 21.88
C ARG A 109 0.57 21.36 21.16
N GLY A 110 -0.15 21.74 20.11
CA GLY A 110 0.07 23.02 19.43
C GLY A 110 -0.45 23.10 18.01
N VAL A 111 -0.45 24.33 17.46
CA VAL A 111 -0.99 24.63 16.13
C VAL A 111 -0.16 24.02 15.01
N ASP A 112 1.16 23.97 15.15
CA ASP A 112 2.05 23.42 14.13
C ASP A 112 1.86 21.90 13.97
N PHE A 113 1.67 21.19 15.09
CA PHE A 113 1.33 19.76 15.09
C PHE A 113 -0.03 19.50 14.42
N ILE A 114 -1.02 20.37 14.65
CA ILE A 114 -2.33 20.28 13.97
C ILE A 114 -2.18 20.45 12.46
N HIS A 115 -1.30 21.34 11.99
CA HIS A 115 -1.04 21.52 10.57
C HIS A 115 -0.37 20.29 9.95
N ALA A 116 0.67 19.74 10.60
CA ALA A 116 1.34 18.52 10.15
C ALA A 116 0.37 17.32 10.07
N LEU A 117 -0.46 17.13 11.10
CA LEU A 117 -1.47 16.06 11.12
C LEU A 117 -2.52 16.23 10.02
N ASN A 118 -3.03 17.45 9.80
CA ASN A 118 -3.99 17.70 8.73
C ASN A 118 -3.37 17.48 7.35
N PHE A 119 -2.12 17.87 7.15
CA PHE A 119 -1.39 17.64 5.91
C PHE A 119 -1.23 16.13 5.63
N GLY A 120 -0.84 15.35 6.65
CA GLY A 120 -0.78 13.89 6.57
C GLY A 120 -2.13 13.26 6.22
N ILE A 121 -3.21 13.69 6.89
CA ILE A 121 -4.57 13.22 6.62
C ILE A 121 -5.03 13.60 5.20
N ASP A 122 -4.74 14.81 4.74
CA ASP A 122 -5.09 15.28 3.39
C ASP A 122 -4.41 14.44 2.31
N ARG A 123 -3.15 14.04 2.54
CA ARG A 123 -2.44 13.12 1.64
C ARG A 123 -3.12 11.76 1.56
N VAL A 124 -3.53 11.20 2.69
CA VAL A 124 -4.25 9.92 2.70
C VAL A 124 -5.58 10.03 1.95
N TYR A 125 -6.36 11.09 2.17
CA TYR A 125 -7.61 11.30 1.42
C TYR A 125 -7.38 11.46 -0.09
N LYS A 126 -6.32 12.17 -0.51
CA LYS A 126 -5.96 12.30 -1.93
C LYS A 126 -5.63 10.94 -2.54
N ILE A 127 -4.78 10.15 -1.88
CA ILE A 127 -4.40 8.81 -2.33
C ILE A 127 -5.62 7.89 -2.38
N GLN A 128 -6.46 7.91 -1.35
CA GLN A 128 -7.70 7.15 -1.30
C GLN A 128 -8.63 7.48 -2.46
N ARG A 129 -8.77 8.76 -2.79
CA ARG A 129 -9.61 9.21 -3.91
C ARG A 129 -9.05 8.74 -5.25
N ILE A 130 -7.74 8.87 -5.46
CA ILE A 130 -7.07 8.40 -6.68
C ILE A 130 -7.33 6.91 -6.90
N ILE A 131 -7.17 6.11 -5.84
CA ILE A 131 -7.36 4.66 -5.87
C ILE A 131 -8.82 4.28 -6.08
N PHE A 132 -9.74 4.97 -5.40
CA PHE A 132 -11.17 4.75 -5.57
C PHE A 132 -11.61 5.00 -7.01
N VAL A 133 -11.16 6.10 -7.61
CA VAL A 133 -11.46 6.42 -9.02
C VAL A 133 -10.85 5.37 -9.95
N GLY A 134 -9.60 4.98 -9.72
CA GLY A 134 -8.92 3.93 -10.49
C GLY A 134 -9.71 2.62 -10.49
N TYR A 135 -9.99 2.07 -9.30
CA TYR A 135 -10.76 0.82 -9.17
C TYR A 135 -12.19 0.94 -9.72
N SER A 136 -12.86 2.08 -9.52
CA SER A 136 -14.22 2.28 -10.03
C SER A 136 -14.27 2.24 -11.56
N ILE A 137 -13.31 2.88 -12.23
CA ILE A 137 -13.21 2.88 -13.70
C ILE A 137 -12.90 1.47 -14.19
N THR A 138 -11.92 0.80 -13.61
CA THR A 138 -11.54 -0.57 -13.99
C THR A 138 -12.70 -1.54 -13.85
N PHE A 139 -13.39 -1.50 -12.70
CA PHE A 139 -14.54 -2.35 -12.43
C PHE A 139 -15.68 -2.11 -13.43
N LEU A 140 -16.00 -0.85 -13.73
CA LEU A 140 -17.02 -0.51 -14.73
C LEU A 140 -16.65 -1.02 -16.12
N ILE A 141 -15.38 -0.90 -16.53
CA ILE A 141 -14.90 -1.40 -17.82
C ILE A 141 -15.04 -2.93 -17.88
N MET A 142 -14.57 -3.66 -16.86
CA MET A 142 -14.62 -5.12 -16.84
C MET A 142 -16.05 -5.67 -16.84
N LEU A 143 -16.98 -4.99 -16.16
CA LEU A 143 -18.39 -5.40 -16.12
C LEU A 143 -19.13 -5.09 -17.42
N LEU A 144 -18.95 -3.88 -17.96
CA LEU A 144 -19.73 -3.37 -19.11
C LEU A 144 -19.20 -3.86 -20.45
N MET A 145 -17.89 -4.06 -20.59
CA MET A 145 -17.28 -4.39 -21.88
C MET A 145 -17.83 -5.69 -22.50
N PRO A 146 -17.98 -6.80 -21.76
CA PRO A 146 -18.62 -8.01 -22.29
C PRO A 146 -20.07 -7.79 -22.74
N LEU A 147 -20.83 -6.96 -22.02
CA LEU A 147 -22.22 -6.65 -22.37
C LEU A 147 -22.28 -5.80 -23.64
N VAL A 148 -21.42 -4.79 -23.77
CA VAL A 148 -21.33 -3.94 -24.97
C VAL A 148 -21.01 -4.80 -26.19
N LEU A 149 -20.04 -5.72 -26.10
CA LEU A 149 -19.71 -6.59 -27.23
C LEU A 149 -20.83 -7.58 -27.58
N LEU A 150 -21.56 -8.07 -26.58
CA LEU A 150 -22.73 -8.90 -26.80
C LEU A 150 -23.83 -8.15 -27.56
N PHE A 151 -24.18 -6.92 -27.13
CA PHE A 151 -25.26 -6.16 -27.75
C PHE A 151 -24.91 -5.59 -29.13
N TYR A 152 -23.67 -5.13 -29.34
CA TYR A 152 -23.28 -4.49 -30.60
C TYR A 152 -22.75 -5.47 -31.66
N LYS A 153 -21.97 -6.47 -31.26
CA LYS A 153 -21.31 -7.42 -32.19
C LYS A 153 -21.86 -8.84 -32.11
N GLY A 154 -22.70 -9.15 -31.12
CA GLY A 154 -23.16 -10.51 -30.87
C GLY A 154 -22.06 -11.45 -30.34
N ILE A 155 -20.88 -10.91 -30.00
CA ILE A 155 -19.73 -11.69 -29.54
C ILE A 155 -19.83 -11.91 -28.05
N ARG A 156 -19.71 -13.16 -27.63
CA ARG A 156 -19.75 -13.55 -26.21
C ARG A 156 -18.33 -13.60 -25.67
N ILE A 157 -18.07 -12.75 -24.69
CA ILE A 157 -16.80 -12.70 -23.96
C ILE A 157 -17.10 -12.90 -22.48
N THR A 158 -16.23 -13.61 -21.78
CA THR A 158 -16.31 -13.79 -20.34
C THR A 158 -15.62 -12.66 -19.59
N VAL A 159 -16.16 -12.26 -18.44
CA VAL A 159 -15.55 -11.23 -17.56
C VAL A 159 -14.18 -11.69 -17.05
N MET A 160 -14.07 -12.97 -16.68
CA MET A 160 -12.83 -13.63 -16.30
C MET A 160 -12.45 -14.63 -17.39
N PRO A 161 -11.16 -14.82 -17.73
CA PRO A 161 -10.73 -15.59 -18.89
C PRO A 161 -10.71 -17.10 -18.61
N TYR A 162 -11.84 -17.64 -18.14
CA TYR A 162 -12.08 -19.08 -17.97
C TYR A 162 -13.52 -19.45 -18.28
N GLU A 163 -13.71 -20.70 -18.71
CA GLU A 163 -15.04 -21.29 -18.86
C GLU A 163 -15.35 -22.24 -17.72
N ILE A 164 -16.62 -22.29 -17.32
CA ILE A 164 -17.08 -23.23 -16.30
C ILE A 164 -17.43 -24.56 -16.99
N PRO A 165 -16.78 -25.69 -16.62
CA PRO A 165 -17.07 -26.98 -17.21
C PRO A 165 -18.57 -27.33 -17.11
N GLY A 166 -19.19 -27.67 -18.24
CA GLY A 166 -20.61 -28.03 -18.33
C GLY A 166 -21.56 -26.86 -18.64
N LEU A 167 -21.08 -25.61 -18.69
CA LEU A 167 -21.85 -24.46 -19.14
C LEU A 167 -21.31 -23.96 -20.49
N SER A 168 -22.02 -24.27 -21.58
CA SER A 168 -21.61 -23.79 -22.90
C SER A 168 -21.85 -22.28 -23.05
N ILE A 169 -20.80 -21.56 -23.47
CA ILE A 169 -20.89 -20.12 -23.79
C ILE A 169 -21.82 -19.87 -24.97
N ASP A 170 -21.97 -20.84 -25.87
CA ASP A 170 -22.84 -20.76 -27.05
C ASP A 170 -24.33 -20.85 -26.70
N SER A 171 -24.69 -21.28 -25.49
CA SER A 171 -26.08 -21.24 -25.00
C SER A 171 -26.36 -19.93 -24.28
N ASN A 172 -27.52 -19.30 -24.54
CA ASN A 172 -27.94 -18.08 -23.84
C ASN A 172 -28.03 -18.28 -22.32
N ILE A 173 -28.51 -19.46 -21.91
CA ILE A 173 -28.64 -19.82 -20.49
C ILE A 173 -27.26 -20.07 -19.88
N GLY A 174 -26.39 -20.78 -20.61
CA GLY A 174 -25.02 -21.05 -20.17
C GLY A 174 -24.21 -19.77 -20.00
N TYR A 175 -24.27 -18.86 -20.98
CA TYR A 175 -23.62 -17.55 -20.90
C TYR A 175 -24.15 -16.69 -19.75
N GLY A 176 -25.48 -16.63 -19.57
CA GLY A 176 -26.09 -15.87 -18.48
C GLY A 176 -25.67 -16.36 -17.09
N LEU A 177 -25.62 -17.68 -16.89
CA LEU A 177 -25.15 -18.28 -15.64
C LEU A 177 -23.66 -18.03 -15.38
N THR A 178 -22.81 -18.18 -16.40
CA THR A 178 -21.38 -17.88 -16.30
C THR A 178 -21.13 -16.41 -15.99
N TYR A 179 -21.87 -15.49 -16.62
CA TYR A 179 -21.76 -14.06 -16.36
C TYR A 179 -22.18 -13.69 -14.93
N LEU A 180 -23.30 -14.24 -14.44
CA LEU A 180 -23.74 -14.05 -13.06
C LEU A 180 -22.70 -14.58 -12.06
N GLN A 181 -22.16 -15.77 -12.32
CA GLN A 181 -21.14 -16.37 -11.47
C GLN A 181 -19.86 -15.56 -11.45
N HIS A 182 -19.39 -14.99 -12.57
CA HIS A 182 -18.20 -14.15 -12.60
C HIS A 182 -18.42 -12.80 -11.92
N THR A 183 -19.64 -12.26 -11.99
CA THR A 183 -19.98 -10.96 -11.37
C THR A 183 -19.82 -11.00 -9.84
N ILE A 184 -20.08 -12.15 -9.19
CA ILE A 184 -19.99 -12.27 -7.73
C ILE A 184 -18.54 -12.13 -7.23
N PRO A 185 -17.55 -12.95 -7.66
CA PRO A 185 -16.15 -12.78 -7.31
C PRO A 185 -15.58 -11.44 -7.77
N GLU A 186 -16.05 -10.87 -8.87
CA GLU A 186 -15.60 -9.56 -9.36
C GLU A 186 -15.99 -8.42 -8.40
N VAL A 187 -17.25 -8.38 -7.94
CA VAL A 187 -17.72 -7.38 -6.95
C VAL A 187 -16.98 -7.54 -5.62
N VAL A 188 -16.88 -8.78 -5.14
CA VAL A 188 -16.17 -9.10 -3.89
C VAL A 188 -14.69 -8.75 -4.00
N GLY A 189 -14.07 -9.09 -5.13
CA GLY A 189 -12.68 -8.79 -5.45
C GLY A 189 -12.44 -7.29 -5.48
N GLY A 190 -13.26 -6.52 -6.20
CA GLY A 190 -13.12 -5.06 -6.29
C GLY A 190 -13.16 -4.37 -4.92
N ILE A 191 -14.12 -4.75 -4.06
CA ILE A 191 -14.21 -4.23 -2.68
C ILE A 191 -13.01 -4.69 -1.85
N GLY A 192 -12.58 -5.95 -2.00
CA GLY A 192 -11.43 -6.53 -1.29
C GLY A 192 -10.10 -5.89 -1.65
N PHE A 193 -9.85 -5.65 -2.95
CA PHE A 193 -8.65 -4.95 -3.43
C PHE A 193 -8.61 -3.52 -2.90
N TYR A 194 -9.72 -2.80 -3.01
CA TYR A 194 -9.84 -1.45 -2.49
C TYR A 194 -9.53 -1.41 -0.99
N LEU A 195 -10.14 -2.31 -0.20
CA LEU A 195 -9.92 -2.40 1.24
C LEU A 195 -8.46 -2.69 1.61
N GLY A 196 -7.85 -3.68 0.95
CA GLY A 196 -6.46 -4.07 1.20
C GLY A 196 -5.50 -2.91 0.93
N ASP A 197 -5.69 -2.19 -0.18
CA ASP A 197 -4.86 -1.03 -0.51
C ASP A 197 -5.06 0.12 0.47
N MET A 198 -6.31 0.40 0.89
CA MET A 198 -6.58 1.45 1.89
C MET A 198 -5.82 1.20 3.20
N LEU A 199 -5.78 -0.04 3.68
CA LEU A 199 -5.10 -0.39 4.93
C LEU A 199 -3.59 -0.20 4.84
N VAL A 200 -2.98 -0.76 3.80
CA VAL A 200 -1.54 -0.68 3.57
C VAL A 200 -1.13 0.78 3.40
N LEU A 201 -1.83 1.52 2.55
CA LEU A 201 -1.45 2.88 2.23
C LEU A 201 -1.72 3.86 3.35
N LEU A 202 -2.76 3.65 4.17
CA LEU A 202 -2.93 4.40 5.40
C LEU A 202 -1.70 4.23 6.29
N ALA A 203 -1.30 2.98 6.57
CA ALA A 203 -0.17 2.68 7.45
C ALA A 203 1.15 3.28 6.93
N LEU A 204 1.44 3.11 5.64
CA LEU A 204 2.64 3.63 5.01
C LEU A 204 2.69 5.17 4.98
N ASN A 205 1.58 5.85 4.66
CA ASN A 205 1.56 7.32 4.61
C ASN A 205 1.74 7.97 5.99
N GLN A 206 1.38 7.29 7.07
CA GLN A 206 1.63 7.83 8.41
C GLN A 206 3.11 7.90 8.76
N ILE A 207 3.98 7.09 8.14
CA ILE A 207 5.44 7.17 8.34
C ILE A 207 5.93 8.60 8.06
N GLN A 208 5.53 9.15 6.92
CA GLN A 208 5.88 10.52 6.55
C GLN A 208 5.26 11.56 7.47
N THR A 209 4.03 11.34 7.94
CA THR A 209 3.41 12.25 8.93
C THR A 209 4.20 12.28 10.24
N PHE A 210 4.74 11.13 10.66
CA PHE A 210 5.57 11.03 11.86
C PHE A 210 6.96 11.64 11.67
N ALA A 211 7.52 11.56 10.45
CA ALA A 211 8.74 12.28 10.07
C ALA A 211 8.54 13.80 10.12
N ASP A 212 7.40 14.31 9.64
CA ASP A 212 7.08 15.75 9.73
C ASP A 212 6.95 16.21 11.20
N ILE A 213 6.33 15.41 12.07
CA ILE A 213 6.27 15.70 13.52
C ILE A 213 7.67 15.63 14.16
N PHE A 214 8.51 14.69 13.73
CA PHE A 214 9.90 14.59 14.21
C PHE A 214 10.67 15.87 13.87
N GLN A 215 10.50 16.39 12.65
CA GLN A 215 11.10 17.65 12.23
C GLN A 215 10.66 18.82 13.10
N LEU A 216 9.37 18.95 13.41
CA LEU A 216 8.88 20.01 14.30
C LEU A 216 9.52 19.96 15.70
N LYS A 217 9.66 18.76 16.28
CA LYS A 217 10.35 18.58 17.57
C LYS A 217 11.83 18.94 17.49
N ALA A 218 12.50 18.57 16.39
CA ALA A 218 13.90 18.89 16.17
C ALA A 218 14.13 20.39 16.01
N THR A 219 13.25 21.08 15.28
CA THR A 219 13.29 22.56 15.16
C THR A 219 13.13 23.22 16.53
N ALA A 220 12.18 22.76 17.36
CA ALA A 220 12.01 23.29 18.71
C ALA A 220 13.26 23.11 19.60
N LEU A 221 13.96 21.97 19.46
CA LEU A 221 15.24 21.74 20.13
C LEU A 221 16.33 22.66 19.58
N ASN A 222 16.41 22.83 18.27
CA ASN A 222 17.43 23.68 17.64
C ASN A 222 17.26 25.15 18.03
N ASP A 223 16.02 25.65 18.04
CA ASP A 223 15.70 27.01 18.51
C ASP A 223 16.11 27.24 19.98
N ALA A 224 16.01 26.21 20.82
CA ALA A 224 16.44 26.28 22.22
C ALA A 224 17.98 26.29 22.33
N LEU A 225 18.68 25.55 21.45
CA LEU A 225 20.14 25.54 21.36
C LEU A 225 20.67 26.88 20.85
N GLU A 226 20.06 27.48 19.83
CA GLU A 226 20.41 28.80 19.31
C GLU A 226 20.19 29.90 20.38
N ARG A 227 19.10 29.82 21.14
CA ARG A 227 18.87 30.75 22.28
C ARG A 227 19.93 30.60 23.36
N LYS A 228 20.39 29.37 23.62
CA LYS A 228 21.50 29.11 24.55
C LYS A 228 22.80 29.71 24.04
N GLU A 229 23.11 29.52 22.77
CA GLU A 229 24.28 30.14 22.13
C GLU A 229 24.22 31.67 22.26
N HIS A 230 23.11 32.30 21.86
CA HIS A 230 22.93 33.75 21.95
C HIS A 230 23.04 34.26 23.41
N SER A 231 22.53 33.50 24.38
CA SER A 231 22.66 33.87 25.79
C SER A 231 24.11 33.90 26.27
N ARG A 232 25.00 33.06 25.71
CA ARG A 232 26.44 33.05 26.04
C ARG A 232 27.11 34.38 25.66
N TYR A 233 26.65 35.04 24.59
CA TYR A 233 27.19 36.32 24.13
C TYR A 233 26.67 37.53 24.91
N VAL A 234 25.48 37.42 25.52
CA VAL A 234 24.77 38.56 26.15
C VAL A 234 24.80 38.53 27.68
N CYS A 235 24.91 37.35 28.30
CA CYS A 235 24.88 37.22 29.76
C CYS A 235 26.26 37.39 30.40
N ASN A 236 26.28 37.90 31.64
CA ASN A 236 27.49 37.97 32.46
C ASN A 236 27.98 36.56 32.86
N VAL A 237 29.30 36.41 33.04
CA VAL A 237 29.93 35.15 33.46
C VAL A 237 29.30 34.67 34.78
N GLY A 238 28.55 33.56 34.72
CA GLY A 238 27.89 32.95 35.89
C GLY A 238 26.35 32.90 35.85
N GLU A 239 25.69 33.59 34.91
CA GLU A 239 24.25 33.45 34.72
C GLU A 239 23.91 32.22 33.86
N TYR A 240 23.18 31.26 34.44
CA TYR A 240 22.70 30.07 33.72
C TYR A 240 21.20 30.19 33.44
N LYS A 241 20.83 30.38 32.16
CA LYS A 241 19.44 30.25 31.73
C LYS A 241 19.16 28.81 31.35
N ASP A 242 18.20 28.19 32.04
CA ASP A 242 17.71 26.86 31.68
C ASP A 242 16.72 26.98 30.51
N PHE A 243 17.11 26.47 29.35
CA PHE A 243 16.29 26.45 28.14
C PHE A 243 15.52 25.12 27.98
N ASN A 244 15.49 24.29 29.03
CA ASN A 244 14.81 22.99 29.03
C ASN A 244 15.31 22.03 27.93
N ILE A 245 16.57 22.18 27.51
CA ILE A 245 17.20 21.42 26.42
C ILE A 245 17.18 19.92 26.72
N GLN A 246 17.33 19.54 28.00
CA GLN A 246 17.30 18.13 28.40
C GLN A 246 15.93 17.49 28.13
N ALA A 247 14.84 18.16 28.48
CA ALA A 247 13.50 17.61 28.24
C ALA A 247 13.17 17.57 26.75
N LEU A 248 13.57 18.59 25.98
CA LEU A 248 13.38 18.63 24.53
C LEU A 248 14.17 17.53 23.82
N LEU A 249 15.42 17.29 24.25
CA LEU A 249 16.23 16.19 23.72
C LEU A 249 15.62 14.83 24.04
N MET A 250 15.13 14.62 25.27
CA MET A 250 14.48 13.37 25.64
C MET A 250 13.16 13.15 24.89
N ASP A 251 12.35 14.20 24.69
CA ASP A 251 11.12 14.13 23.89
C ASP A 251 11.42 13.81 22.42
N LEU A 252 12.51 14.36 21.86
CA LEU A 252 12.96 14.04 20.51
C LEU A 252 13.44 12.59 20.38
N ILE A 253 14.26 12.10 21.33
CA ILE A 253 14.75 10.72 21.34
C ILE A 253 13.59 9.73 21.48
N ASN A 254 12.66 9.98 22.40
CA ASN A 254 11.47 9.14 22.58
C ASN A 254 10.63 9.11 21.30
N TRP A 255 10.51 10.24 20.59
CA TRP A 255 9.81 10.28 19.32
C TRP A 255 10.57 9.53 18.20
N HIS A 256 11.89 9.61 18.16
CA HIS A 256 12.71 8.82 17.23
C HIS A 256 12.51 7.32 17.46
N GLN A 257 12.51 6.86 18.71
CA GLN A 257 12.27 5.47 19.05
C GLN A 257 10.86 5.03 18.62
N LEU A 258 9.84 5.84 18.92
CA LEU A 258 8.47 5.58 18.50
C LEU A 258 8.33 5.51 16.97
N PHE A 259 9.01 6.39 16.24
CA PHE A 259 9.05 6.38 14.78
C PHE A 259 9.67 5.07 14.25
N VAL A 260 10.81 4.66 14.81
CA VAL A 260 11.48 3.42 14.42
C VAL A 260 10.61 2.20 14.74
N ASP A 261 10.02 2.13 15.93
CA ASP A 261 9.14 1.04 16.36
C ASP A 261 7.89 0.95 15.46
N TYR A 262 7.33 2.10 15.06
CA TYR A 262 6.21 2.15 14.13
C TYR A 262 6.60 1.61 12.74
N CYS A 263 7.75 2.03 12.22
CA CYS A 263 8.28 1.53 10.95
C CYS A 263 8.49 0.01 10.97
N GLU A 264 9.13 -0.52 12.02
CA GLU A 264 9.35 -1.98 12.18
C GLU A 264 8.02 -2.75 12.31
N LEU A 265 7.02 -2.17 12.99
CA LEU A 265 5.69 -2.77 13.09
C LEU A 265 4.98 -2.81 11.73
N VAL A 266 5.02 -1.72 10.97
CA VAL A 266 4.41 -1.62 9.63
C VAL A 266 5.07 -2.59 8.67
N GLU A 267 6.40 -2.66 8.68
CA GLU A 267 7.18 -3.63 7.88
C GLU A 267 6.73 -5.06 8.21
N LYS A 268 6.71 -5.45 9.49
CA LYS A 268 6.32 -6.80 9.92
C LYS A 268 4.89 -7.21 9.55
N ILE A 269 3.97 -6.25 9.39
CA ILE A 269 2.58 -6.51 9.02
C ILE A 269 2.44 -6.64 7.51
N TYR A 270 3.12 -5.80 6.73
CA TYR A 270 2.83 -5.61 5.30
C TYR A 270 3.96 -6.01 4.34
N ASP A 271 5.15 -6.37 4.80
CA ASP A 271 6.29 -6.81 3.97
C ASP A 271 5.91 -7.83 2.89
N ASN A 272 5.29 -8.93 3.32
CA ASN A 272 4.90 -10.05 2.47
C ASN A 272 3.77 -9.66 1.52
N LEU A 273 2.86 -8.79 1.96
CA LEU A 273 1.76 -8.30 1.12
C LEU A 273 2.30 -7.41 0.01
N ILE A 274 3.15 -6.43 0.34
CA ILE A 274 3.76 -5.52 -0.62
C ILE A 274 4.62 -6.31 -1.62
N ALA A 275 5.41 -7.27 -1.13
CA ALA A 275 6.21 -8.16 -1.98
C ALA A 275 5.33 -8.95 -2.96
N ALA A 276 4.27 -9.61 -2.46
CA ALA A 276 3.34 -10.35 -3.30
C ALA A 276 2.63 -9.45 -4.31
N GLN A 277 2.25 -8.23 -3.93
CA GLN A 277 1.60 -7.26 -4.82
C GLN A 277 2.50 -6.86 -5.99
N VAL A 278 3.72 -6.42 -5.71
CA VAL A 278 4.64 -5.92 -6.74
C VAL A 278 5.06 -7.05 -7.68
N PHE A 279 5.38 -8.23 -7.12
CA PHE A 279 5.74 -9.40 -7.92
C PHE A 279 4.56 -9.89 -8.78
N ALA A 280 3.35 -9.91 -8.24
CA ALA A 280 2.17 -10.28 -9.00
C ALA A 280 1.87 -9.28 -10.12
N ALA A 281 2.08 -7.98 -9.88
CA ALA A 281 1.90 -6.95 -10.88
C ALA A 281 2.93 -7.07 -12.01
N SER A 282 4.21 -7.28 -11.72
CA SER A 282 5.25 -7.46 -12.75
C SER A 282 5.00 -8.70 -13.60
N VAL A 283 4.68 -9.85 -12.98
CA VAL A 283 4.31 -11.07 -13.72
C VAL A 283 3.09 -10.83 -14.63
N SER A 284 2.09 -10.09 -14.15
CA SER A 284 0.90 -9.75 -14.96
C SER A 284 1.26 -8.86 -16.14
N ILE A 285 2.15 -7.88 -15.95
CA ILE A 285 2.62 -6.97 -17.00
C ILE A 285 3.33 -7.78 -18.10
N VAL A 286 4.24 -8.69 -17.74
CA VAL A 286 4.92 -9.57 -18.70
C VAL A 286 3.93 -10.41 -19.49
N ILE A 287 2.99 -11.07 -18.81
CA ILE A 287 1.96 -11.89 -19.44
C ILE A 287 1.14 -11.05 -20.44
N CYS A 288 0.69 -9.86 -20.03
CA CYS A 288 -0.10 -8.99 -20.91
C CYS A 288 0.71 -8.49 -22.11
N LEU A 289 1.98 -8.14 -21.93
CA LEU A 289 2.87 -7.74 -23.02
C LEU A 289 3.09 -8.90 -24.01
N CYS A 290 3.34 -10.12 -23.52
CA CYS A 290 3.48 -11.29 -24.37
C CYS A 290 2.24 -11.54 -25.22
N VAL A 291 1.04 -11.41 -24.65
CA VAL A 291 -0.21 -11.57 -25.41
C VAL A 291 -0.31 -10.47 -26.47
N ASN A 292 -0.19 -9.18 -26.08
CA ASN A 292 -0.38 -8.06 -26.99
C ASN A 292 0.63 -7.98 -28.13
N LEU A 293 1.85 -8.47 -27.94
CA LEU A 293 2.88 -8.53 -28.97
C LEU A 293 2.63 -9.62 -30.02
N ASN A 294 2.00 -10.73 -29.63
CA ASN A 294 1.66 -11.82 -30.56
C ASN A 294 0.30 -11.58 -31.23
N GLU A 295 -0.72 -11.20 -30.46
CA GLU A 295 -2.06 -10.91 -30.93
C GLU A 295 -2.64 -9.74 -30.13
N PHE A 296 -3.08 -8.69 -30.83
CA PHE A 296 -3.70 -7.55 -30.17
C PHE A 296 -5.05 -7.96 -29.57
N ASP A 297 -5.10 -8.09 -28.25
CA ASP A 297 -6.32 -8.38 -27.49
C ASP A 297 -6.66 -7.22 -26.56
N LEU A 298 -7.88 -6.70 -26.71
CA LEU A 298 -8.34 -5.52 -25.97
C LEU A 298 -8.39 -5.76 -24.46
N ILE A 299 -8.71 -6.99 -24.03
CA ILE A 299 -8.82 -7.36 -22.61
C ILE A 299 -7.43 -7.34 -21.98
N SER A 300 -6.45 -7.97 -22.63
CA SER A 300 -5.04 -7.93 -22.22
C SER A 300 -4.50 -6.50 -22.10
N ALA A 301 -4.82 -5.62 -23.05
CA ALA A 301 -4.41 -4.20 -22.98
C ALA A 301 -4.99 -3.45 -21.77
N ILE A 302 -6.24 -3.74 -21.38
CA ILE A 302 -6.86 -3.14 -20.18
C ILE A 302 -6.16 -3.65 -18.92
N PHE A 303 -5.93 -4.96 -18.80
CA PHE A 303 -5.23 -5.55 -17.63
C PHE A 303 -3.78 -5.08 -17.51
N PHE A 304 -3.09 -4.85 -18.63
CA PHE A 304 -1.77 -4.23 -18.65
C PHE A 304 -1.79 -2.84 -17.97
N LEU A 305 -2.71 -1.96 -18.38
CA LEU A 305 -2.82 -0.61 -17.81
C LEU A 305 -3.15 -0.64 -16.31
N VAL A 306 -4.03 -1.55 -15.89
CA VAL A 306 -4.41 -1.71 -14.48
C VAL A 306 -3.23 -2.19 -13.64
N SER A 307 -2.48 -3.18 -14.14
CA SER A 307 -1.32 -3.73 -13.44
C SER A 307 -0.19 -2.71 -13.34
N ALA A 308 0.08 -1.97 -14.43
CA ALA A 308 1.05 -0.87 -14.45
C ALA A 308 0.65 0.28 -13.49
N TYR A 309 -0.64 0.63 -13.45
CA TYR A 309 -1.16 1.62 -12.51
C TYR A 309 -0.98 1.18 -11.05
N SER A 310 -1.35 -0.07 -10.73
CA SER A 310 -1.21 -0.62 -9.38
C SER A 310 0.24 -0.62 -8.92
N MET A 311 1.16 -1.11 -9.76
CA MET A 311 2.60 -1.09 -9.48
C MET A 311 3.11 0.34 -9.25
N SER A 312 2.71 1.29 -10.09
CA SER A 312 3.12 2.69 -9.97
C SER A 312 2.71 3.31 -8.64
N VAL A 313 1.48 3.06 -8.16
CA VAL A 313 0.99 3.59 -6.88
C VAL A 313 1.86 3.09 -5.72
N TYR A 314 2.17 1.81 -5.68
CA TYR A 314 3.01 1.22 -4.64
C TYR A 314 4.45 1.75 -4.68
N CYS A 315 5.03 1.90 -5.87
CA CYS A 315 6.39 2.44 -6.01
C CYS A 315 6.47 3.94 -5.66
N ILE A 316 5.46 4.75 -5.99
CA ILE A 316 5.40 6.16 -5.57
C ILE A 316 5.37 6.27 -4.04
N VAL A 317 4.55 5.44 -3.39
CA VAL A 317 4.44 5.43 -1.93
C VAL A 317 5.74 4.92 -1.30
N GLY A 318 6.38 3.90 -1.90
CA GLY A 318 7.71 3.44 -1.51
C GLY A 318 8.75 4.56 -1.52
N THR A 319 8.83 5.33 -2.60
CA THR A 319 9.71 6.50 -2.67
C THR A 319 9.36 7.59 -1.66
N GLN A 320 8.08 7.80 -1.33
CA GLN A 320 7.72 8.73 -0.24
C GLN A 320 8.26 8.28 1.12
N ILE A 321 8.33 6.97 1.36
CA ILE A 321 8.90 6.42 2.59
C ILE A 321 10.41 6.59 2.63
N GLU A 322 11.10 6.39 1.51
CA GLU A 322 12.53 6.67 1.39
C GLU A 322 12.82 8.14 1.75
N PHE A 323 12.03 9.07 1.20
CA PHE A 323 12.13 10.49 1.57
C PHE A 323 11.86 10.76 3.05
N ALA A 324 10.90 10.05 3.67
CA ALA A 324 10.63 10.19 5.11
C ALA A 324 11.85 9.79 5.95
N TYR A 325 12.51 8.68 5.60
CA TYR A 325 13.72 8.23 6.29
C TYR A 325 14.87 9.21 6.11
N ASP A 326 15.10 9.67 4.88
CA ASP A 326 16.12 10.67 4.59
C ASP A 326 15.88 11.98 5.33
N GLN A 327 14.63 12.43 5.41
CA GLN A 327 14.23 13.62 6.17
C GLN A 327 14.56 13.48 7.66
N VAL A 328 14.24 12.33 8.29
CA VAL A 328 14.59 12.07 9.69
C VAL A 328 16.11 12.06 9.87
N TYR A 329 16.85 11.40 8.98
CA TYR A 329 18.31 11.35 9.05
C TYR A 329 18.96 12.74 8.89
N GLN A 330 18.53 13.52 7.90
CA GLN A 330 19.00 14.89 7.68
C GLN A 330 18.67 15.78 8.88
N THR A 331 17.45 15.67 9.40
CA THR A 331 17.01 16.44 10.57
C THR A 331 17.89 16.16 11.78
N VAL A 332 18.21 14.88 12.06
CA VAL A 332 19.14 14.52 13.14
C VAL A 332 20.53 15.09 12.87
N SER A 333 21.04 14.96 11.65
CA SER A 333 22.39 15.40 11.27
C SER A 333 22.59 16.92 11.34
N CYS A 334 21.53 17.70 11.10
CA CYS A 334 21.56 19.16 11.10
C CYS A 334 21.36 19.79 12.49
N LEU A 335 21.17 19.01 13.56
CA LEU A 335 21.05 19.56 14.91
C LEU A 335 22.35 20.23 15.35
N SER A 336 22.24 21.36 16.08
CA SER A 336 23.36 22.09 16.70
C SER A 336 23.99 21.32 17.88
N TRP A 337 24.50 20.12 17.61
CA TRP A 337 25.05 19.17 18.58
C TRP A 337 26.24 19.73 19.39
N HIS A 338 26.92 20.74 18.83
CA HIS A 338 28.02 21.44 19.50
C HIS A 338 27.56 22.24 20.73
N GLU A 339 26.29 22.64 20.83
CA GLU A 339 25.77 23.34 22.01
C GLU A 339 25.21 22.40 23.09
N LEU A 340 25.13 21.09 22.82
CA LEU A 340 24.73 20.09 23.81
C LEU A 340 25.83 19.84 24.85
N SER A 341 25.42 19.50 26.08
CA SER A 341 26.34 19.08 27.15
C SER A 341 26.99 17.73 26.82
N CYS A 342 28.08 17.36 27.52
CA CYS A 342 28.77 16.08 27.30
C CYS A 342 27.85 14.86 27.47
N GLU A 343 26.92 14.88 28.42
CA GLU A 343 25.96 13.78 28.63
C GLU A 343 24.90 13.75 27.52
N GLN A 344 24.38 14.91 27.13
CA GLN A 344 23.42 15.05 26.04
C GLN A 344 23.99 14.59 24.70
N ARG A 345 25.26 14.91 24.42
CA ARG A 345 25.96 14.46 23.21
C ARG A 345 26.06 12.94 23.11
N LYS A 346 26.25 12.23 24.24
CA LYS A 346 26.26 10.75 24.25
C LYS A 346 24.91 10.19 23.80
N LEU A 347 23.81 10.74 24.32
CA LEU A 347 22.45 10.33 23.94
C LEU A 347 22.14 10.65 22.47
N TYR A 348 22.49 11.87 22.02
CA TYR A 348 22.38 12.27 20.62
C TYR A 348 23.16 11.32 19.69
N MET A 349 24.38 10.92 20.07
CA MET A 349 25.20 10.03 19.26
C MET A 349 24.57 8.64 19.10
N MET A 350 23.90 8.12 20.13
CA MET A 350 23.12 6.87 20.04
C MET A 350 21.95 7.02 19.05
N MET A 351 21.23 8.14 19.11
CA MET A 351 20.14 8.44 18.16
C MET A 351 20.67 8.56 16.73
N LEU A 352 21.78 9.26 16.51
CA LEU A 352 22.41 9.40 15.19
C LEU A 352 22.85 8.05 14.62
N GLN A 353 23.45 7.19 15.44
CA GLN A 353 23.86 5.85 15.02
C GLN A 353 22.64 5.00 14.58
N ARG A 354 21.51 5.14 15.27
CA ARG A 354 20.26 4.46 14.90
C ARG A 354 19.64 5.05 13.63
N ALA A 355 19.64 6.38 13.48
CA ALA A 355 19.14 7.07 12.31
C ALA A 355 19.92 6.72 11.03
N GLN A 356 21.24 6.51 11.13
CA GLN A 356 22.09 6.06 10.01
C GLN A 356 21.78 4.64 9.53
N ASN A 357 21.25 3.78 10.40
CA ASN A 357 20.97 2.38 10.12
C ASN A 357 19.48 2.07 10.25
N MET A 358 18.63 2.99 9.78
CA MET A 358 17.19 2.72 9.70
C MET A 358 16.94 1.64 8.64
N LYS A 359 16.17 0.62 9.01
CA LYS A 359 15.72 -0.39 8.06
C LYS A 359 14.72 0.25 7.12
N ILE A 360 15.12 0.39 5.86
CA ILE A 360 14.21 0.75 4.77
C ILE A 360 13.34 -0.47 4.49
N ILE A 361 12.07 -0.28 4.15
CA ILE A 361 11.21 -1.38 3.72
C ILE A 361 11.81 -1.99 2.45
N VAL A 362 12.37 -3.19 2.57
CA VAL A 362 13.01 -3.89 1.46
C VAL A 362 12.05 -4.94 0.90
N LEU A 363 11.81 -4.91 -0.40
CA LEU A 363 11.10 -5.94 -1.13
C LEU A 363 11.86 -7.26 -1.00
N LEU A 364 11.27 -8.25 -0.31
CA LEU A 364 11.84 -9.60 -0.12
C LEU A 364 13.26 -9.61 0.48
N GLY A 365 13.69 -8.51 1.11
CA GLY A 365 15.06 -8.34 1.63
C GLY A 365 16.14 -8.05 0.59
N ILE A 366 15.79 -7.79 -0.68
CA ILE A 366 16.76 -7.63 -1.78
C ILE A 366 16.79 -6.21 -2.36
N THR A 367 15.64 -5.59 -2.63
CA THR A 367 15.58 -4.26 -3.27
C THR A 367 14.65 -3.30 -2.54
N PRO A 368 15.03 -2.02 -2.33
CA PRO A 368 14.14 -1.04 -1.72
C PRO A 368 12.98 -0.74 -2.68
N LEU A 369 11.77 -0.55 -2.14
CA LEU A 369 10.59 -0.24 -2.94
C LEU A 369 10.69 1.21 -3.44
N SER A 370 11.22 1.42 -4.65
CA SER A 370 11.42 2.74 -5.23
C SER A 370 10.87 2.86 -6.65
N LEU A 371 10.62 4.09 -7.10
CA LEU A 371 10.33 4.36 -8.51
C LEU A 371 11.46 3.87 -9.44
N GLY A 372 12.71 3.89 -8.96
CA GLY A 372 13.85 3.31 -9.67
C GLY A 372 13.69 1.80 -9.91
N THR A 373 13.24 1.05 -8.90
CA THR A 373 12.91 -0.38 -9.08
C THR A 373 11.75 -0.61 -10.03
N ALA A 374 10.75 0.29 -10.03
CA ALA A 374 9.63 0.21 -10.96
C ALA A 374 10.07 0.35 -12.43
N LEU A 375 10.98 1.29 -12.69
CA LEU A 375 11.54 1.52 -14.01
C LEU A 375 12.37 0.32 -14.47
N GLN A 376 13.27 -0.18 -13.63
CA GLN A 376 14.07 -1.37 -13.94
C GLN A 376 13.19 -2.61 -14.20
N ALA A 377 12.16 -2.81 -13.39
CA ALA A 377 11.22 -3.90 -13.58
C ALA A 377 10.42 -3.73 -14.89
N SER A 378 9.98 -2.51 -15.23
CA SER A 378 9.29 -2.26 -16.50
C SER A 378 10.18 -2.49 -17.72
N GLU A 379 11.47 -2.11 -17.64
CA GLU A 379 12.47 -2.38 -18.69
C GLU A 379 12.73 -3.87 -18.84
N LEU A 380 12.86 -4.60 -17.72
CA LEU A 380 12.98 -6.06 -17.72
C LEU A 380 11.74 -6.70 -18.32
N ASP A 381 10.54 -6.28 -17.91
CA ASP A 381 9.28 -6.84 -18.40
C ASP A 381 9.14 -6.64 -19.91
N PHE A 382 9.53 -5.46 -20.43
CA PHE A 382 9.57 -5.19 -21.86
C PHE A 382 10.62 -6.04 -22.60
N CYS A 383 11.83 -6.19 -22.04
CA CYS A 383 12.87 -7.03 -22.61
C CYS A 383 12.45 -8.51 -22.65
N PHE A 384 11.88 -9.03 -21.56
CA PHE A 384 11.37 -10.40 -21.48
C PHE A 384 10.21 -10.63 -22.44
N GLY A 385 9.25 -9.69 -22.51
CA GLY A 385 8.15 -9.75 -23.46
C GLY A 385 8.64 -9.83 -24.91
N ASN A 386 9.62 -9.00 -25.28
CA ASN A 386 10.22 -9.04 -26.61
C ASN A 386 11.04 -10.32 -26.88
N LEU A 387 11.74 -10.85 -25.89
CA LEU A 387 12.52 -12.09 -26.03
C LEU A 387 11.58 -13.29 -26.24
N LEU A 388 10.50 -13.37 -25.47
CA LEU A 388 9.46 -14.38 -25.63
C LEU A 388 8.72 -14.25 -26.97
N ALA A 389 8.54 -13.03 -27.48
CA ALA A 389 7.99 -12.81 -28.82
C ALA A 389 8.97 -13.20 -29.94
N LYS A 390 10.26 -12.88 -29.80
CA LYS A 390 11.30 -13.16 -30.82
C LYS A 390 11.70 -14.63 -30.93
N ASN A 391 11.65 -15.39 -29.84
CA ASN A 391 11.93 -16.84 -29.87
C ASN A 391 10.81 -17.69 -30.51
N ASN A 392 9.77 -17.04 -31.05
CA ASN A 392 8.64 -17.68 -31.75
C ASN A 392 8.59 -17.35 -33.27
N ILE A 393 9.71 -16.91 -33.87
CA ILE A 393 9.95 -16.96 -35.32
C ILE A 393 10.77 -18.20 -35.66
#